data_AF-A0A7Y5RWI1-F1
#
_entry.id   AF-A0A7Y5RWI1-F1
#
_cell.length_a   1.000
_cell.length_b   1.000
_cell.length_c   1.000
_cell.angle_alpha   90.00
_cell.angle_beta   90.00
_cell.angle_gamma   90.00
#
_symmetry.space_group_name_H-M   'P 1'
#
loop_
_entity.id
_entity.type
_entity.pdbx_description
1 polymer ?
#
loop_
_entity_poly.entity_id
_entity_poly.type
_entity_poly.pdbx_seq_one_letter_code
_entity_poly.pdbx_strand_id
1 'polypeptide(L)'
;MHQTATIRDARGRLCKGLAVLCLLNLAAYTAAYAWVGGDAWNGGIEDGAYYVGGHFLHSVEGSRTPVTRGVWMYSYLHSITVWPSLGVFLLAVLALVRPHIVATFREGAISGGTVVAILGAIVVLLTAVATIMFTADFIRAICGSLG
;
A
#
# COMPACT_ATOMS: atom_id res chain seq x y z
N MET A 1 -9.06 -27.48 26.48
CA MET A 1 -7.99 -27.40 25.45
C MET A 1 -8.48 -27.29 24.00
N HIS A 2 -9.76 -27.53 23.68
CA HIS A 2 -10.25 -27.50 22.29
C HIS A 2 -10.47 -26.08 21.71
N GLN A 3 -10.90 -25.12 22.54
CA GLN A 3 -11.27 -23.75 22.12
C GLN A 3 -10.07 -22.88 21.71
N THR A 4 -8.87 -23.17 22.23
CA THR A 4 -7.63 -22.43 21.93
C THR A 4 -6.97 -22.83 20.60
N ALA A 5 -7.33 -23.99 20.03
CA ALA A 5 -6.86 -24.41 18.71
C ALA A 5 -7.64 -23.70 17.59
N THR A 6 -8.98 -23.70 17.69
CA THR A 6 -9.87 -23.13 16.67
C THR A 6 -9.65 -21.63 16.42
N ILE A 7 -9.39 -20.86 17.49
CA ILE A 7 -9.11 -19.41 17.39
C ILE A 7 -7.78 -19.14 16.68
N ARG A 8 -6.72 -19.92 16.96
CA ARG A 8 -5.43 -19.78 16.26
C ARG A 8 -5.55 -20.10 14.78
N ASP A 9 -6.34 -21.12 14.45
CA ASP A 9 -6.59 -21.53 13.07
C ASP A 9 -7.44 -20.52 12.29
N ALA A 10 -8.41 -19.88 12.95
CA ALA A 10 -9.18 -18.78 12.36
C ALA A 10 -8.31 -17.54 12.11
N ARG A 11 -7.50 -17.12 13.09
CA ARG A 11 -6.60 -15.97 12.94
C ARG A 11 -5.57 -16.19 11.83
N GLY A 12 -4.96 -17.37 11.77
CA GLY A 12 -4.00 -17.70 10.73
C GLY A 12 -4.63 -17.70 9.33
N ARG A 13 -5.86 -18.19 9.20
CA ARG A 13 -6.62 -18.13 7.93
C ARG A 13 -6.93 -16.69 7.53
N LEU A 14 -7.36 -15.85 8.48
CA LEU A 14 -7.62 -14.43 8.23
C LEU A 14 -6.37 -13.69 7.77
N CYS A 15 -5.25 -13.81 8.50
CA CYS A 15 -3.99 -13.15 8.11
C CYS A 15 -3.53 -13.59 6.71
N LYS A 16 -3.61 -14.88 6.39
CA LYS A 16 -3.28 -15.37 5.04
C LYS A 16 -4.24 -14.82 3.98
N GLY A 17 -5.54 -14.79 4.25
CA GLY A 17 -6.54 -14.24 3.35
C GLY A 17 -6.31 -12.75 3.07
N LEU A 18 -6.06 -11.96 4.12
CA LEU A 18 -5.71 -10.55 4.00
C LEU A 18 -4.42 -10.35 3.19
N ALA A 19 -3.38 -11.14 3.46
CA ALA A 19 -2.13 -11.06 2.72
C ALA A 19 -2.34 -11.32 1.21
N VAL A 20 -3.12 -12.35 0.85
CA VAL A 20 -3.45 -12.65 -0.55
C VAL A 20 -4.27 -11.52 -1.18
N LEU A 21 -5.27 -10.99 -0.47
CA LEU A 21 -6.08 -9.88 -0.97
C LEU A 21 -5.23 -8.63 -1.25
N CYS A 22 -4.30 -8.29 -0.36
CA CYS A 22 -3.39 -7.16 -0.55
C CYS A 22 -2.44 -7.38 -1.73
N LEU A 23 -1.94 -8.61 -1.94
CA LEU A 23 -1.13 -8.95 -3.11
C LEU A 23 -1.93 -8.84 -4.41
N LEU A 24 -3.20 -9.24 -4.41
CA LEU A 24 -4.09 -9.07 -5.56
C LEU A 24 -4.33 -7.59 -5.86
N ASN A 25 -4.52 -6.75 -4.83
CA ASN A 25 -4.62 -5.30 -5.01
C ASN A 25 -3.34 -4.70 -5.62
N LEU A 26 -2.16 -5.11 -5.11
CA LEU A 26 -0.88 -4.66 -5.66
C LEU A 26 -0.66 -5.13 -7.10
N ALA A 27 -1.05 -6.36 -7.42
CA ALA A 27 -0.99 -6.89 -8.78
C ALA A 27 -1.93 -6.14 -9.74
N ALA A 28 -3.15 -5.84 -9.30
CA ALA A 28 -4.10 -5.03 -10.05
C ALA A 28 -3.56 -3.61 -10.31
N TYR A 29 -2.97 -2.99 -9.29
CA TYR A 29 -2.28 -1.69 -9.42
C TYR A 29 -1.16 -1.77 -10.46
N THR A 30 -0.29 -2.78 -10.35
CA THR A 30 0.87 -2.95 -11.25
C THR A 30 0.43 -3.17 -12.69
N ALA A 31 -0.59 -4.00 -12.91
CA ALA A 31 -1.15 -4.24 -14.24
C ALA A 31 -1.80 -2.97 -14.82
N ALA A 32 -2.57 -2.22 -14.02
CA ALA A 32 -3.14 -0.95 -14.44
C ALA A 32 -2.05 0.08 -14.78
N TYR A 33 -1.03 0.19 -13.93
CA TYR A 33 0.13 1.05 -14.13
C TYR A 33 0.88 0.72 -15.42
N ALA A 34 1.13 -0.57 -15.68
CA ALA A 34 1.80 -1.02 -16.90
C ALA A 34 0.95 -0.79 -18.16
N TRP A 35 -0.37 -0.97 -18.08
CA TRP A 35 -1.26 -0.78 -19.21
C TRP A 35 -1.45 0.70 -19.57
N VAL A 36 -1.61 1.56 -18.56
CA VAL A 36 -1.82 3.01 -18.73
C VAL A 36 -0.48 3.74 -18.98
N GLY A 37 0.64 3.13 -18.61
CA GLY A 37 1.98 3.69 -18.77
C GLY A 37 2.43 4.58 -17.60
N GLY A 38 1.71 4.54 -16.48
CA GLY A 38 1.98 5.39 -15.33
C GLY A 38 0.81 5.51 -14.34
N ASP A 39 0.96 6.42 -13.40
CA ASP A 39 -0.11 6.85 -12.48
C ASP A 39 -0.30 8.37 -12.52
N ALA A 40 -1.43 8.82 -11.99
CA ALA A 40 -1.78 10.23 -11.95
C ALA A 40 -0.90 11.07 -11.00
N TRP A 41 -0.35 10.44 -9.94
CA TRP A 41 0.56 11.10 -9.00
C TRP A 41 1.81 11.63 -9.73
N ASN A 42 2.33 10.84 -10.67
CA ASN A 42 3.53 11.17 -11.43
C ASN A 42 3.25 11.99 -12.71
N GLY A 43 1.99 12.18 -13.10
CA GLY A 43 1.63 12.86 -14.35
C GLY A 43 1.15 14.30 -14.16
N GLY A 44 0.21 14.53 -13.25
CA GLY A 44 -0.35 15.85 -12.96
C GLY A 44 -1.46 16.33 -13.90
N ILE A 45 -1.80 17.62 -13.78
CA ILE A 45 -2.83 18.31 -14.58
C ILE A 45 -2.17 19.57 -15.16
N GLU A 46 -2.25 19.76 -16.48
CA GLU A 46 -1.65 20.90 -17.19
C GLU A 46 -2.67 21.45 -18.19
N ASP A 47 -2.95 22.75 -18.15
CA ASP A 47 -3.88 23.44 -19.06
C ASP A 47 -5.26 22.75 -19.23
N GLY A 48 -5.75 22.13 -18.14
CA GLY A 48 -7.02 21.38 -18.14
C GLY A 48 -6.96 19.97 -18.74
N ALA A 49 -5.80 19.56 -19.25
CA ALA A 49 -5.52 18.20 -19.67
C ALA A 49 -4.94 17.36 -18.50
N TYR A 50 -5.30 16.08 -18.47
CA TYR A 50 -4.91 15.15 -17.42
C TYR A 50 -3.81 14.23 -17.93
N TYR A 51 -2.74 14.10 -17.15
CA TYR A 51 -1.59 13.27 -17.52
C TYR A 51 -1.33 12.21 -16.46
N VAL A 52 -0.90 11.04 -16.91
CA VAL A 52 -0.30 10.00 -16.08
C VAL A 52 1.17 9.90 -16.44
N GLY A 53 2.01 9.65 -15.43
CA GLY A 53 3.46 9.56 -15.59
C GLY A 53 3.98 8.24 -15.06
N GLY A 54 4.97 7.67 -15.75
CA GLY A 54 5.58 6.43 -15.29
C GLY A 54 7.04 6.29 -15.68
N HIS A 55 7.77 5.52 -14.87
CA HIS A 55 9.19 5.26 -15.09
C HIS A 55 9.45 4.02 -15.95
N PHE A 56 8.43 3.19 -16.21
CA PHE A 56 8.69 1.80 -16.57
C PHE A 56 8.96 1.51 -18.05
N LEU A 57 8.77 2.46 -19.00
CA LEU A 57 8.84 2.07 -20.41
C LEU A 57 9.64 2.90 -21.41
N HIS A 58 9.85 4.24 -21.36
CA HIS A 58 10.55 4.89 -22.50
C HIS A 58 11.49 6.10 -22.28
N SER A 59 11.63 6.73 -21.09
CA SER A 59 12.69 7.75 -20.88
C SER A 59 12.93 8.09 -19.39
N VAL A 60 14.12 8.63 -19.10
CA VAL A 60 14.52 9.19 -17.78
C VAL A 60 13.65 10.40 -17.38
N GLU A 61 13.00 11.03 -18.36
CA GLU A 61 12.10 12.18 -18.18
C GLU A 61 10.65 11.78 -17.87
N GLY A 62 10.30 10.50 -17.95
CA GLY A 62 8.94 10.01 -17.74
C GLY A 62 8.03 10.33 -18.93
N SER A 63 7.47 9.30 -19.56
CA SER A 63 6.44 9.48 -20.59
C SER A 63 5.17 10.00 -19.91
N ARG A 64 4.82 11.28 -20.14
CA ARG A 64 3.51 11.81 -19.77
C ARG A 64 2.50 11.42 -20.83
N THR A 65 1.57 10.56 -20.45
CA THR A 65 0.50 10.10 -21.34
C THR A 65 -0.76 10.90 -21.05
N PRO A 66 -1.37 11.59 -22.05
CA PRO A 66 -2.64 12.25 -21.86
C PRO A 66 -3.74 11.20 -21.67
N VAL A 67 -4.58 11.38 -20.64
CA VAL A 67 -5.69 10.49 -20.32
C VAL A 67 -6.97 11.28 -20.06
N THR A 68 -8.09 10.58 -19.99
CA THR A 68 -9.34 11.20 -19.54
C THR A 68 -9.30 11.47 -18.04
N ARG A 69 -10.08 12.46 -17.59
CA ARG A 69 -10.26 12.78 -16.16
C ARG A 69 -10.62 11.55 -15.32
N GLY A 70 -11.48 10.67 -15.84
CA GLY A 70 -11.90 9.46 -15.13
C GLY A 70 -10.76 8.48 -14.90
N VAL A 71 -9.91 8.25 -15.92
CA VAL A 71 -8.72 7.40 -15.81
C VAL A 71 -7.71 8.01 -14.84
N TRP A 72 -7.52 9.32 -14.91
CA TRP A 72 -6.66 10.05 -13.98
C TRP A 72 -7.13 9.88 -12.53
N MET A 73 -8.40 10.17 -12.23
CA MET A 73 -8.98 10.01 -10.88
C MET A 73 -8.90 8.57 -10.39
N TYR A 74 -9.21 7.60 -11.25
CA TYR A 74 -9.13 6.18 -10.91
C TYR A 74 -7.70 5.77 -10.56
N SER A 75 -6.72 6.10 -11.41
CA SER A 75 -5.32 5.74 -11.18
C SER A 75 -4.76 6.39 -9.91
N TYR A 76 -5.17 7.63 -9.61
CA TYR A 76 -4.80 8.31 -8.38
C TYR A 76 -5.38 7.60 -7.15
N LEU A 77 -6.68 7.34 -7.15
CA LEU A 77 -7.35 6.62 -6.05
C LEU A 77 -6.74 5.23 -5.84
N HIS A 78 -6.44 4.50 -6.92
CA HIS A 78 -5.78 3.20 -6.83
C HIS A 78 -4.37 3.33 -6.22
N SER A 79 -3.62 4.38 -6.56
CA SER A 79 -2.31 4.66 -5.94
C SER A 79 -2.42 4.87 -4.43
N ILE A 80 -3.50 5.54 -3.96
CA ILE A 80 -3.77 5.69 -2.52
C ILE A 80 -4.01 4.32 -1.86
N THR A 81 -4.74 3.39 -2.51
CA THR A 81 -5.05 2.08 -1.89
C THR A 81 -3.84 1.16 -1.73
N VAL A 82 -2.74 1.42 -2.47
CA VAL A 82 -1.50 0.65 -2.35
C VAL A 82 -0.92 0.75 -0.93
N TRP A 83 -0.93 1.94 -0.33
CA TRP A 83 -0.29 2.16 0.98
C TRP A 83 -0.99 1.43 2.14
N PRO A 84 -2.32 1.53 2.33
CA PRO A 84 -3.02 0.73 3.33
C PRO A 84 -2.91 -0.78 3.05
N SER A 85 -2.96 -1.19 1.78
CA SER A 85 -2.82 -2.60 1.39
C SER A 85 -1.45 -3.15 1.77
N LEU A 86 -0.38 -2.39 1.53
CA LEU A 86 0.97 -2.76 1.95
C LEU A 86 1.07 -2.84 3.48
N GLY A 87 0.45 -1.91 4.20
CA GLY A 87 0.41 -1.93 5.67
C GLY A 87 -0.28 -3.17 6.22
N VAL A 88 -1.47 -3.49 5.73
CA VAL A 88 -2.23 -4.70 6.11
C VAL A 88 -1.45 -5.96 5.76
N PHE A 89 -0.82 -6.02 4.58
CA PHE A 89 0.02 -7.15 4.18
C PHE A 89 1.18 -7.36 5.15
N LEU A 90 1.96 -6.31 5.45
CA LEU A 90 3.11 -6.40 6.34
C LEU A 90 2.70 -6.77 7.77
N LEU A 91 1.58 -6.22 8.28
CA LEU A 91 1.04 -6.59 9.58
C LEU A 91 0.55 -8.03 9.62
N ALA A 92 -0.08 -8.53 8.55
CA ALA A 92 -0.52 -9.91 8.45
C ALA A 92 0.68 -10.87 8.44
N VAL A 93 1.73 -10.58 7.69
CA VAL A 93 2.99 -11.35 7.69
C VAL A 93 3.66 -11.30 9.05
N LEU A 94 3.76 -10.13 9.67
CA LEU A 94 4.31 -9.96 11.02
C LEU A 94 3.53 -10.77 12.07
N ALA A 95 2.20 -10.79 11.97
CA ALA A 95 1.35 -11.59 12.86
C ALA A 95 1.56 -13.11 12.68
N LEU A 96 1.81 -13.57 11.45
CA LEU A 96 2.13 -14.96 11.14
C LEU A 96 3.52 -15.36 11.66
N VAL A 97 4.51 -14.48 11.51
CA VAL A 97 5.92 -14.74 11.90
C VAL A 97 6.18 -14.49 13.39
N ARG A 98 5.28 -13.76 14.09
CA ARG A 98 5.37 -13.44 15.53
C ARG A 98 5.88 -14.58 16.42
N PRO A 99 5.40 -15.84 16.33
CA PRO A 99 5.88 -16.92 17.19
C PRO A 99 7.37 -17.21 17.03
N HIS A 100 7.90 -17.10 15.80
CA HIS A 100 9.33 -17.29 15.52
C HIS A 100 10.15 -16.15 16.10
N ILE A 101 9.72 -14.89 15.92
CA ILE A 101 10.40 -13.72 16.52
C ILE A 101 10.44 -13.86 18.04
N VAL A 102 9.31 -14.18 18.67
CA VAL A 102 9.25 -14.36 20.13
C VAL A 102 10.18 -15.48 20.60
N ALA A 103 10.30 -16.57 19.84
CA ALA A 103 11.22 -17.66 20.16
C ALA A 103 12.70 -17.24 20.07
N THR A 104 13.08 -16.48 19.03
CA THR A 104 14.45 -16.00 18.83
C THR A 104 14.91 -15.04 19.93
N PHE A 105 14.01 -14.20 20.42
CA PHE A 105 14.32 -13.18 21.44
C PHE A 105 14.01 -13.63 22.88
N ARG A 106 13.99 -14.94 23.16
CA ARG A 106 13.72 -15.45 24.52
C ARG A 106 14.82 -15.11 25.53
N GLU A 107 16.07 -15.02 25.07
CA GLU A 107 17.25 -14.78 25.92
C GLU A 107 17.86 -13.38 25.71
N GLY A 108 17.23 -12.55 24.87
CA GLY A 108 17.71 -11.21 24.56
C GLY A 108 17.33 -10.17 25.62
N ALA A 109 18.06 -9.05 25.64
CA ALA A 109 17.77 -7.91 26.52
C ALA A 109 16.40 -7.25 26.23
N ILE A 110 15.84 -7.48 25.05
CA ILE A 110 14.53 -6.95 24.62
C ILE A 110 13.60 -8.14 24.37
N SER A 111 12.39 -8.09 24.93
CA SER A 111 11.39 -9.12 24.70
C SER A 111 10.97 -9.18 23.22
N GLY A 112 10.79 -10.39 22.67
CA GLY A 112 10.29 -10.52 21.30
C GLY A 112 8.90 -9.90 21.07
N GLY A 113 8.09 -9.78 22.13
CA GLY A 113 6.83 -9.03 22.09
C GLY A 113 7.04 -7.54 21.80
N THR A 114 8.04 -6.93 22.44
CA THR A 114 8.44 -5.54 22.22
C THR A 114 8.93 -5.33 20.79
N VAL A 115 9.75 -6.25 20.26
CA VAL A 115 10.23 -6.19 18.87
C VAL A 115 9.06 -6.18 17.88
N VAL A 116 8.10 -7.10 18.06
CA VAL A 116 6.91 -7.17 17.20
C VAL A 116 6.06 -5.89 17.30
N ALA A 117 5.90 -5.32 18.49
CA ALA A 117 5.16 -4.08 18.68
C ALA A 117 5.84 -2.89 17.97
N ILE A 118 7.16 -2.77 18.08
CA ILE A 118 7.93 -1.71 17.41
C ILE A 118 7.81 -1.84 15.89
N LEU A 119 8.01 -3.03 15.34
CA LEU A 119 7.88 -3.27 13.90
C LEU A 119 6.46 -2.95 13.41
N GLY A 120 5.43 -3.38 14.16
CA GLY A 120 4.04 -3.08 13.83
C GLY A 120 3.75 -1.57 13.86
N ALA A 121 4.25 -0.86 14.87
CA ALA A 121 4.08 0.59 14.99
C ALA A 121 4.75 1.35 13.83
N ILE A 122 5.96 0.93 13.43
CA ILE A 122 6.67 1.51 12.27
C ILE A 122 5.85 1.31 10.99
N VAL A 123 5.34 0.09 10.74
CA VAL A 123 4.51 -0.19 9.57
C VAL A 123 3.27 0.69 9.54
N VAL A 124 2.53 0.77 10.66
CA VAL A 124 1.33 1.61 10.76
C VAL A 124 1.66 3.08 10.50
N LEU A 125 2.70 3.61 11.14
CA LEU A 125 3.09 5.00 11.00
C LEU A 125 3.45 5.34 9.55
N LEU A 126 4.35 4.56 8.92
CA LEU A 126 4.84 4.84 7.57
C LEU A 126 3.71 4.76 6.54
N THR A 127 2.88 3.74 6.62
CA THR A 127 1.76 3.56 5.68
C THR A 127 0.65 4.59 5.89
N ALA A 128 0.38 5.00 7.13
CA ALA A 128 -0.56 6.08 7.42
C ALA A 128 -0.07 7.42 6.87
N VAL A 129 1.20 7.77 7.11
CA VAL A 129 1.80 9.01 6.59
C VAL A 129 1.76 9.03 5.07
N ALA A 130 2.17 7.95 4.41
CA ALA A 130 2.12 7.86 2.94
C ALA A 130 0.69 7.97 2.40
N THR A 131 -0.28 7.29 3.02
CA THR A 131 -1.70 7.40 2.65
C THR A 131 -2.19 8.84 2.77
N ILE A 132 -1.91 9.51 3.90
CA ILE A 132 -2.30 10.90 4.14
C ILE A 132 -1.66 11.84 3.12
N MET A 133 -0.38 11.68 2.83
CA MET A 133 0.32 12.48 1.81
C MET A 133 -0.33 12.31 0.45
N PHE A 134 -0.63 11.06 0.05
CA PHE A 134 -1.25 10.76 -1.23
C PHE A 134 -2.66 11.33 -1.34
N THR A 135 -3.46 11.19 -0.28
CA THR A 135 -4.81 11.76 -0.21
C THR A 135 -4.79 13.29 -0.20
N ALA A 136 -3.87 13.92 0.54
CA ALA A 136 -3.80 15.38 0.63
C ALA A 136 -3.44 16.02 -0.71
N ASP A 137 -2.49 15.45 -1.45
CA ASP A 137 -2.16 15.93 -2.79
C ASP A 137 -3.30 15.70 -3.79
N PHE A 138 -3.98 14.54 -3.72
CA PHE A 138 -5.17 14.29 -4.55
C PHE A 138 -6.24 15.38 -4.36
N ILE A 139 -6.51 15.73 -3.11
CA ILE A 139 -7.45 16.80 -2.77
C ILE A 139 -6.96 18.14 -3.34
N ARG A 140 -5.67 18.47 -3.19
CA ARG A 140 -5.09 19.69 -3.75
C ARG A 140 -5.18 19.73 -5.27
N ALA A 141 -4.91 18.63 -5.96
CA ALA A 141 -4.97 18.54 -7.40
C ALA A 141 -6.41 18.73 -7.94
N ILE A 142 -7.41 18.19 -7.24
CA ILE A 142 -8.82 18.41 -7.60
C ILE A 142 -9.25 19.84 -7.28
N CYS A 143 -8.92 20.38 -6.11
CA CYS A 143 -9.33 21.73 -5.73
C CYS A 143 -8.62 22.80 -6.57
N GLY A 144 -7.35 22.59 -6.91
CA GLY A 144 -6.55 23.49 -7.74
C GLY A 144 -6.89 23.45 -9.23
N SER A 145 -7.53 22.38 -9.72
CA SER A 145 -8.00 22.28 -11.12
C SER A 145 -9.42 22.82 -11.35
N LEU A 146 -10.08 23.30 -10.29
CA LEU A 146 -11.43 23.89 -10.33
C LEU A 146 -11.43 25.43 -10.33
N GLY A 147 -10.27 26.07 -10.27
CA GLY A 147 -10.09 27.52 -10.39
C GLY A 147 -9.43 27.89 -11.71
#